data_AF-B5HZB7-F1
#
_entry.id   AF-B5HZB7-F1
#
_cell.length_a   1.000
_cell.length_b   1.000
_cell.length_c   1.000
_cell.angle_alpha   90.00
_cell.angle_beta   90.00
_cell.angle_gamma   90.00
#
_symmetry.space_group_name_H-M   'P 1'
#
loop_
_entity.id
_entity.type
_entity.pdbx_description
1 polymer ?
#
loop_
_entity_poly.entity_id
_entity_poly.type
_entity_poly.pdbx_seq_one_letter_code
_entity_poly.pdbx_strand_id
1 'polypeptide(L)' 'MDSTGINIFVAAHRTLTEAGGWIRLAAPTEAVMRTLQIVGVDAVIDCRETLRQALGG' A
#
# COMPACT_ATOMS: atom_id res chain seq x y z
N MET A 1 2.79 -8.12 9.93
CA MET A 1 2.95 -6.67 9.71
C MET A 1 2.49 -5.99 10.99
N ASP A 2 3.28 -5.09 11.54
CA ASP A 2 3.02 -4.42 12.82
C ASP A 2 2.54 -2.98 12.60
N SER A 3 2.20 -2.29 13.70
CA SER A 3 1.76 -0.89 13.67
C SER A 3 2.84 0.04 13.09
N THR A 4 4.12 -0.25 13.35
CA THR A 4 5.24 0.50 12.79
C THR A 4 5.29 0.42 11.27
N GLY A 5 5.18 -0.79 10.71
CA GLY A 5 5.13 -0.99 9.26
C GLY A 5 3.94 -0.28 8.60
N ILE A 6 2.77 -0.31 9.23
CA ILE A 6 1.59 0.43 8.75
C ILE A 6 1.87 1.94 8.74
N ASN A 7 2.41 2.49 9.82
CA ASN A 7 2.70 3.91 9.93
C ASN A 7 3.71 4.38 8.88
N ILE A 8 4.70 3.56 8.55
CA ILE A 8 5.66 3.83 7.47
C ILE A 8 4.95 3.94 6.12
N PHE A 9 4.03 3.03 5.79
CA PHE A 9 3.28 3.10 4.54
C PHE A 9 2.41 4.35 4.45
N VAL A 10 1.73 4.71 5.54
CA VAL A 10 0.90 5.93 5.59
C VAL A 10 1.77 7.18 5.41
N ALA A 11 2.92 7.25 6.08
CA ALA A 11 3.85 8.37 5.93
C ALA A 11 4.38 8.46 4.50
N ALA A 12 4.82 7.34 3.91
CA ALA A 12 5.30 7.30 2.53
C ALA A 12 4.22 7.73 1.53
N HIS A 13 2.99 7.26 1.70
CA HIS A 13 1.88 7.67 0.84
C HIS A 13 1.62 9.18 0.92
N ARG A 14 1.60 9.77 2.12
CA ARG A 14 1.44 11.22 2.29
C ARG A 14 2.56 11.99 1.60
N THR A 15 3.82 11.67 1.90
CA THR A 15 4.99 12.34 1.33
C THR A 15 5.00 12.26 -0.20
N LEU A 16 4.69 11.09 -0.78
CA LEU A 16 4.66 10.93 -2.22
C LEU A 16 3.48 11.68 -2.85
N THR A 17 2.31 11.67 -2.23
CA THR A 17 1.13 12.41 -2.72
C THR A 17 1.39 13.92 -2.72
N GLU A 18 2.01 14.44 -1.66
CA GLU A 18 2.43 15.84 -1.57
C GLU A 18 3.45 16.22 -2.67
N ALA A 19 4.30 15.27 -3.08
CA ALA A 19 5.24 15.44 -4.18
C ALA A 19 4.64 15.15 -5.58
N GLY A 20 3.34 14.86 -5.68
CA GLY A 20 2.67 14.49 -6.94
C GLY A 20 3.00 13.09 -7.46
N GLY A 21 3.62 12.26 -6.63
CA GLY A 21 3.91 10.85 -6.89
C GLY A 21 2.88 9.91 -6.26
N TRP A 22 3.18 8.62 -6.33
CA TRP A 22 2.31 7.56 -5.80
C TRP A 22 3.13 6.39 -5.27
N ILE A 23 2.49 5.59 -4.42
CA ILE A 23 2.98 4.28 -3.98
C ILE A 23 1.87 3.25 -4.20
N ARG A 24 2.25 2.04 -4.62
CA ARG A 24 1.36 0.91 -4.86
C ARG A 24 2.00 -0.37 -4.32
N LEU A 25 1.18 -1.29 -3.83
CA LEU A 25 1.63 -2.61 -3.39
C LEU A 25 1.34 -3.65 -4.47
N ALA A 26 2.30 -4.53 -4.72
CA ALA A 26 2.18 -5.61 -5.70
C ALA A 26 2.24 -6.96 -4.98
N ALA A 27 1.25 -7.81 -5.26
CA ALA A 27 1.13 -9.17 -4.75
C ALA A 27 1.38 -9.31 -3.23
N PRO A 28 0.73 -8.50 -2.35
CA PRO A 28 0.82 -8.75 -0.92
C PRO A 28 0.31 -10.16 -0.61
N THR A 29 0.95 -10.87 0.31
CA THR A 29 0.47 -12.18 0.75
C THR A 29 -0.90 -12.05 1.42
N GLU A 30 -1.72 -13.11 1.42
CA GLU A 30 -3.05 -13.11 2.04
C GLU A 30 -3.05 -12.59 3.49
N ALA A 31 -2.08 -13.02 4.31
CA ALA A 31 -1.98 -12.56 5.69
C ALA A 31 -1.68 -11.06 5.80
N VAL A 32 -0.84 -10.52 4.90
CA VAL A 32 -0.54 -9.09 4.84
C VAL A 32 -1.75 -8.32 4.32
N MET A 33 -2.37 -8.78 3.22
CA MET A 33 -3.55 -8.16 2.63
C MET A 33 -4.69 -8.08 3.65
N ARG A 34 -4.93 -9.15 4.42
CA ARG A 34 -5.91 -9.15 5.50
C ARG A 34 -5.62 -8.11 6.57
N THR A 35 -4.34 -7.96 6.95
CA THR A 35 -3.93 -6.94 7.92
C THR A 35 -4.20 -5.54 7.37
N LEU A 36 -3.81 -5.27 6.11
CA LEU A 36 -4.03 -3.99 5.43
C LEU A 36 -5.52 -3.62 5.37
N GLN A 37 -6.39 -4.58 5.06
CA GLN A 37 -7.85 -4.41 5.04
C GLN A 37 -8.44 -4.11 6.42
N ILE A 38 -7.97 -4.79 7.47
CA ILE A 38 -8.45 -4.56 8.84
C ILE A 38 -8.17 -3.11 9.28
N VAL A 39 -7.03 -2.55 8.88
CA VAL A 39 -6.64 -1.17 9.23
C VAL A 39 -7.01 -0.14 8.17
N GLY A 40 -7.63 -0.57 7.06
CA GLY A 40 -8.08 0.29 5.96
C GLY A 40 -6.97 0.90 5.12
N VAL A 41 -5.76 0.35 5.13
CA VAL A 41 -4.63 0.85 4.32
C VAL A 41 -4.85 0.60 2.83
N ASP A 42 -5.53 -0.49 2.48
CA ASP A 42 -5.88 -0.84 1.10
C ASP A 42 -6.81 0.18 0.42
N ALA A 43 -7.57 0.93 1.21
CA ALA A 43 -8.41 2.03 0.70
C ALA A 43 -7.61 3.29 0.36
N VAL A 44 -6.38 3.41 0.86
CA VAL A 44 -5.51 4.60 0.68
C VAL A 44 -4.33 4.31 -0.23
N ILE A 45 -3.78 3.08 -0.18
CA ILE A 45 -2.67 2.62 -0.99
C ILE A 45 -3.17 1.52 -1.91
N ASP A 46 -3.10 1.77 -3.21
CA ASP A 46 -3.60 0.85 -4.22
C ASP A 46 -2.78 -0.46 -4.24
N CYS A 47 -3.48 -1.56 -4.00
CA CYS A 47 -2.94 -2.91 -3.88
C CYS A 47 -3.34 -3.73 -5.11
N ARG A 48 -2.35 -4.25 -5.84
CA ARG A 48 -2.55 -5.03 -7.07
C ARG A 48 -2.09 -6.46 -6.88
N GLU A 49 -2.74 -7.40 -7.58
CA GLU A 49 -2.42 -8.82 -7.49
C GLU A 49 -1.04 -9.15 -8.09
N THR A 50 -0.56 -8.33 -9.03
CA THR A 50 0.72 -8.55 -9.71
C THR A 50 1.55 -7.28 -9.84
N LEU A 51 2.87 -7.45 -9.93
CA LEU A 51 3.79 -6.34 -10.21
C LEU A 51 3.47 -5.66 -11.55
N ARG A 52 3.05 -6.44 -12.56
CA ARG A 52 2.67 -5.88 -13.86
C ARG A 52 1.48 -4.93 -13.74
N GLN A 53 0.47 -5.27 -12.96
CA GLN A 53 -0.67 -4.38 -12.70
C GLN A 53 -0.26 -3.15 -11.86
N ALA A 54 0.67 -3.31 -10.91
CA ALA A 54 1.16 -2.19 -10.11
C ALA A 54 2.04 -1.20 -10.91
N LEU A 55 2.70 -1.66 -11.96
CA LEU A 55 3.47 -0.82 -12.89
C LEU A 55 2.63 -0.31 -14.06
N GLY A 56 1.60 -1.07 -14.44
CA GLY A 56 0.62 -0.69 -15.44
C GLY A 56 -0.27 0.45 -14.93
N GLY A 57 -0.69 1.32 -15.86
CA GLY A 57 -1.73 2.33 -15.63
C GLY A 57 -3.09 1.75 -15.94
#